data_AF-A0A534WNW0-F1
#
_entry.id   AF-A0A534WNW0-F1
#
_cell.length_a   1.000
_cell.length_b   1.000
_cell.length_c   1.000
_cell.angle_alpha   90.00
_cell.angle_beta   90.00
_cell.angle_gamma   90.00
#
_symmetry.space_group_name_H-M   'P 1'
#
loop_
_entity.id
_entity.type
_entity.pdbx_description
1 polymer ?
#
loop_
_entity_poly.entity_id
_entity_poly.type
_entity_poly.pdbx_seq_one_letter_code
_entity_poly.pdbx_strand_id
1 'polypeptide(L)'
;MPPRPYRLAFYLDARGDSPVERWLQELDPVAAYALGSAMDGLLQQSGPLLCVLRPQYASSLGGGLYEFRFQDLTEDLLRQLGKKARRSLLESPQKVLFRVFFHPHGDKVLLLLGGYDKAKHSSSTYQNAQIQIARKRLADWQARHRQRQK
;
A
#
# COMPACT_ATOMS: atom_id res chain seq x y z
N MET A 1 13.23 -10.72 -13.90
CA MET A 1 12.93 -9.44 -13.24
C MET A 1 14.18 -9.00 -12.49
N PRO A 2 14.54 -7.70 -12.50
CA PRO A 2 15.60 -7.21 -11.63
C PRO A 2 15.23 -7.44 -10.15
N PRO A 3 16.22 -7.61 -9.26
CA PRO A 3 15.96 -7.82 -7.83
C PRO A 3 15.24 -6.60 -7.25
N ARG A 4 14.19 -6.85 -6.48
CA ARG A 4 13.38 -5.80 -5.86
C ARG A 4 14.10 -5.28 -4.62
N PRO A 5 14.50 -3.99 -4.60
CA PRO A 5 15.27 -3.47 -3.50
C PRO A 5 14.48 -3.47 -2.20
N TYR A 6 13.17 -3.27 -2.23
CA TYR A 6 12.33 -3.28 -1.03
C TYR A 6 11.46 -4.53 -0.91
N ARG A 7 11.27 -5.00 0.32
CA ARG A 7 10.32 -6.05 0.68
C ARG A 7 9.11 -5.46 1.39
N LEU A 8 7.94 -6.03 1.17
CA LEU A 8 6.74 -5.66 1.95
C LEU A 8 6.66 -6.53 3.20
N ALA A 9 6.33 -5.91 4.32
CA ALA A 9 5.95 -6.60 5.55
C ALA A 9 4.58 -6.09 5.99
N PHE A 10 3.81 -6.93 6.67
CA PHE A 10 2.49 -6.55 7.18
C PHE A 10 2.57 -6.24 8.66
N TYR A 11 1.93 -5.14 9.06
CA TYR A 11 1.74 -4.85 10.48
C TYR A 11 0.84 -5.91 11.10
N LEU A 12 1.32 -6.51 12.19
CA LEU A 12 0.55 -7.38 13.06
C LEU A 12 0.22 -6.61 14.34
N ASP A 13 -1.05 -6.61 14.75
CA ASP A 13 -1.42 -6.06 16.05
C ASP A 13 -0.98 -6.95 17.22
N ALA A 14 -1.40 -6.60 18.45
CA ALA A 14 -1.05 -7.36 19.65
C ALA A 14 -1.59 -8.80 19.66
N ARG A 15 -2.63 -9.11 18.86
CA ARG A 15 -3.22 -10.44 18.72
C ARG A 15 -2.62 -11.23 17.55
N GLY A 16 -1.72 -10.62 16.78
CA GLY A 16 -1.16 -11.21 15.57
C GLY A 16 -2.04 -11.00 14.33
N ASP A 17 -3.08 -10.18 14.42
CA ASP A 17 -3.95 -9.89 13.30
C ASP A 17 -3.31 -8.86 12.36
N SER A 18 -3.46 -9.11 11.05
CA SER A 18 -2.99 -8.21 10.00
C SER A 18 -4.15 -7.48 9.33
N PRO A 19 -4.39 -6.19 9.65
CA PRO A 19 -5.51 -5.44 9.07
C PRO A 19 -5.41 -5.27 7.56
N VAL A 20 -4.18 -5.19 7.02
CA VAL A 20 -3.95 -5.03 5.59
C VAL A 20 -4.21 -6.33 4.85
N GLU A 21 -3.74 -7.49 5.36
CA GLU A 21 -4.02 -8.77 4.71
C GLU A 21 -5.51 -9.08 4.71
N ARG A 22 -6.21 -8.84 5.83
CA ARG A 22 -7.66 -8.99 5.91
C ARG A 22 -8.37 -8.13 4.87
N TRP A 23 -8.02 -6.84 4.80
CA TRP A 23 -8.59 -5.94 3.80
C TRP A 23 -8.32 -6.41 2.36
N LEU A 24 -7.10 -6.88 2.06
CA LEU A 24 -6.76 -7.41 0.73
C LEU A 24 -7.58 -8.65 0.36
N GLN A 25 -7.92 -9.51 1.34
CA GLN A 25 -8.77 -10.70 1.13
C GLN A 25 -10.24 -10.35 0.86
N GLU A 26 -10.70 -9.18 1.31
CA GLU A 26 -12.06 -8.67 1.07
C GLU A 26 -12.21 -7.99 -0.30
N LEU A 27 -11.10 -7.70 -0.98
CA LEU A 27 -11.12 -7.11 -2.32
C LEU A 27 -11.55 -8.14 -3.37
N ASP A 28 -12.11 -7.63 -4.46
CA ASP A 28 -12.25 -8.42 -5.68
C ASP A 28 -10.88 -9.00 -6.09
N PRO A 29 -10.77 -10.30 -6.43
CA PRO A 29 -9.49 -10.95 -6.70
C PRO A 29 -8.65 -10.26 -7.79
N VAL A 30 -9.30 -9.66 -8.79
CA VAL A 30 -8.63 -8.98 -9.89
C VAL A 30 -8.08 -7.64 -9.40
N ALA A 31 -8.86 -6.92 -8.60
CA ALA A 31 -8.43 -5.67 -7.96
C ALA A 31 -7.27 -5.90 -6.97
N ALA A 32 -7.34 -6.98 -6.17
CA ALA A 32 -6.26 -7.39 -5.26
C ALA A 32 -4.98 -7.72 -6.04
N TYR A 33 -5.09 -8.49 -7.13
CA TYR A 33 -3.96 -8.81 -8.00
C TYR A 33 -3.34 -7.56 -8.64
N ALA A 34 -4.18 -6.63 -9.11
CA ALA A 34 -3.74 -5.38 -9.71
C ALA A 34 -2.97 -4.52 -8.71
N LEU A 35 -3.52 -4.35 -7.51
CA LEU A 35 -2.87 -3.62 -6.42
C LEU A 35 -1.55 -4.28 -6.02
N GLY A 36 -1.54 -5.61 -5.88
CA GLY A 36 -0.33 -6.39 -5.59
C GLY A 36 0.76 -6.17 -6.62
N SER A 37 0.41 -6.21 -7.92
CA SER A 37 1.34 -5.97 -9.01
C SER A 37 1.84 -4.52 -9.07
N ALA A 38 0.99 -3.55 -8.73
CA ALA A 38 1.39 -2.14 -8.64
C ALA A 38 2.35 -1.90 -7.47
N MET A 39 2.09 -2.53 -6.32
CA MET A 39 3.03 -2.51 -5.20
C MET A 39 4.35 -3.21 -5.58
N ASP A 40 4.30 -4.27 -6.38
CA ASP A 40 5.49 -4.96 -6.88
C ASP A 40 6.35 -4.07 -7.79
N GLY A 41 5.72 -3.46 -8.81
CA GLY A 41 6.41 -2.70 -9.85
C GLY A 41 6.82 -1.28 -9.45
N LEU A 42 6.10 -0.67 -8.51
CA LEU A 42 6.34 0.71 -8.08
C LEU A 42 6.89 0.76 -6.66
N LEU A 43 6.15 0.19 -5.70
CA LEU A 43 6.44 0.38 -4.29
C LEU A 43 7.67 -0.43 -3.85
N GLN A 44 7.78 -1.70 -4.23
CA GLN A 44 8.95 -2.54 -3.95
C GLN A 44 10.19 -2.11 -4.75
N GLN A 45 10.02 -1.40 -5.87
CA GLN A 45 11.12 -0.90 -6.69
C GLN A 45 11.72 0.42 -6.17
N SER A 46 10.87 1.35 -5.73
CA SER A 46 11.30 2.72 -5.39
C SER A 46 11.16 3.06 -3.91
N GLY A 47 10.30 2.37 -3.17
CA GLY A 47 10.00 2.67 -1.78
C GLY A 47 9.61 4.15 -1.59
N PRO A 48 10.16 4.85 -0.57
CA PRO A 48 9.84 6.25 -0.31
C PRO A 48 10.19 7.22 -1.46
N LEU A 49 11.21 6.91 -2.27
CA LEU A 49 11.61 7.74 -3.41
C LEU A 49 10.49 7.86 -4.46
N LEU A 50 9.51 6.96 -4.45
CA LEU A 50 8.33 7.05 -5.31
C LEU A 50 7.59 8.39 -5.13
N CYS A 51 7.61 8.98 -3.93
CA CYS A 51 6.97 10.28 -3.67
C CYS A 51 7.61 11.43 -4.49
N VAL A 52 8.90 11.31 -4.82
CA VAL A 52 9.64 12.31 -5.59
C VAL A 52 9.57 11.98 -7.08
N LEU A 53 9.79 10.71 -7.43
CA LEU A 53 9.83 10.27 -8.82
C LEU A 53 8.46 10.27 -9.49
N ARG A 54 7.41 9.92 -8.74
CA ARG A 54 6.03 9.77 -9.23
C ARG A 54 5.01 10.21 -8.16
N PRO A 55 4.90 11.51 -7.85
CA PRO A 55 4.03 12.05 -6.79
C PRO A 55 2.54 11.76 -6.98
N GLN A 56 2.09 11.38 -8.18
CA GLN A 56 0.72 10.90 -8.41
C GLN A 56 0.45 9.54 -7.73
N TYR A 57 1.48 8.72 -7.53
CA TYR A 57 1.37 7.38 -6.96
C TYR A 57 1.81 7.28 -5.51
N ALA A 58 2.45 8.31 -4.95
CA ALA A 58 2.82 8.30 -3.54
C ALA A 58 2.95 9.70 -2.95
N SER A 59 2.72 9.80 -1.65
CA SER A 59 2.88 11.05 -0.90
C SER A 59 3.45 10.78 0.50
N SER A 60 4.28 11.70 0.99
CA SER A 60 4.74 11.70 2.38
C SER A 60 3.67 12.37 3.25
N LEU A 61 3.24 11.69 4.32
CA LEU A 61 2.30 12.22 5.30
C LEU A 61 3.02 12.76 6.55
N GLY A 62 4.36 12.72 6.58
CA GLY A 62 5.17 13.12 7.73
C GLY A 62 5.17 12.12 8.89
N GLY A 63 6.16 12.24 9.79
CA GLY A 63 6.35 11.30 10.90
C GLY A 63 6.73 9.88 10.47
N GLY A 64 7.38 9.75 9.30
CA GLY A 64 7.75 8.47 8.70
C GLY A 64 6.59 7.69 8.07
N LEU A 65 5.39 8.27 8.01
CA LEU A 65 4.23 7.66 7.36
C LEU A 65 4.10 8.13 5.91
N TYR A 66 3.80 7.20 5.01
CA TYR A 66 3.63 7.45 3.59
C TYR A 66 2.31 6.86 3.10
N GLU A 67 1.76 7.44 2.04
CA GLU A 67 0.57 6.97 1.34
C GLU A 67 0.98 6.53 -0.07
N PHE A 68 0.69 5.28 -0.41
CA PHE A 68 0.68 4.78 -1.78
C PHE A 68 -0.72 4.98 -2.36
N ARG A 69 -0.78 5.63 -3.51
CA ARG A 69 -1.99 6.00 -4.23
C ARG A 69 -2.12 5.10 -5.44
N PHE A 70 -2.92 4.05 -5.29
CA PHE A 70 -3.30 3.26 -6.43
C PHE A 70 -4.55 3.88 -7.05
N GLN A 71 -4.34 4.56 -8.16
CA GLN A 71 -5.38 5.18 -8.96
C GLN A 71 -4.97 5.07 -10.42
N ASP A 72 -5.97 5.17 -11.31
CA ASP A 72 -5.78 5.26 -12.76
C ASP A 72 -4.78 4.21 -13.26
N LEU A 73 -5.29 3.00 -13.56
CA LEU A 73 -4.54 1.92 -14.21
C LEU A 73 -3.90 2.45 -15.50
N THR A 74 -2.72 3.04 -15.40
CA THR A 74 -2.06 3.63 -16.55
C THR A 74 -1.65 2.52 -17.51
N GLU A 75 -1.54 2.87 -18.78
CA GLU A 75 -1.16 1.93 -19.82
C GLU A 75 0.19 1.26 -19.53
N ASP A 76 1.11 1.98 -18.89
CA ASP A 76 2.40 1.46 -18.41
C ASP A 76 2.23 0.37 -17.34
N LEU A 77 1.35 0.61 -16.37
CA LEU A 77 1.06 -0.41 -15.36
C LEU A 77 0.33 -1.60 -15.98
N LEU A 78 -0.62 -1.37 -16.88
CA LEU A 78 -1.29 -2.41 -17.65
C LEU A 78 -0.32 -3.25 -18.49
N ARG A 79 0.76 -2.65 -19.00
CA ARG A 79 1.85 -3.36 -19.70
C ARG A 79 2.72 -4.17 -18.75
N GLN A 80 2.91 -3.72 -17.51
CA GLN A 80 3.61 -4.47 -16.46
C GLN A 80 2.76 -5.63 -15.91
N LEU A 81 1.44 -5.54 -16.02
CA LEU A 81 0.51 -6.60 -15.65
C LEU A 81 0.51 -7.75 -16.68
N GLY A 82 0.42 -8.99 -16.19
CA GLY A 82 0.23 -10.15 -17.06
C GLY A 82 -1.09 -10.09 -17.85
N LYS A 83 -1.14 -10.73 -19.03
CA LYS A 83 -2.27 -10.65 -19.99
C LYS A 83 -3.65 -10.90 -19.36
N LYS A 84 -3.76 -11.88 -18.45
CA LYS A 84 -5.02 -12.26 -17.79
C LYS A 84 -5.57 -11.15 -16.88
N ALA A 85 -4.70 -10.58 -16.03
CA ALA A 85 -5.07 -9.49 -15.13
C ALA A 85 -5.41 -8.21 -15.89
N ARG A 86 -4.61 -7.89 -16.92
CA ARG A 86 -4.85 -6.75 -17.80
C ARG A 86 -6.25 -6.80 -18.43
N ARG A 87 -6.64 -7.95 -19.01
CA ARG A 87 -7.96 -8.09 -19.65
C ARG A 87 -9.11 -7.85 -18.67
N SER A 88 -9.04 -8.48 -17.49
CA SER A 88 -10.12 -8.34 -16.50
C SER A 88 -10.23 -6.92 -15.92
N LEU A 89 -9.12 -6.18 -15.81
CA LEU A 89 -9.13 -4.78 -15.36
C LEU A 89 -9.66 -3.83 -16.44
N LEU A 90 -9.35 -4.10 -17.71
CA LEU A 90 -9.86 -3.31 -18.85
C LEU A 90 -11.37 -3.49 -19.05
N GLU A 91 -11.93 -4.66 -18.71
CA GLU A 91 -13.37 -4.92 -18.74
C GLU A 91 -14.13 -4.21 -17.60
N SER A 92 -13.44 -3.69 -16.58
CA SER A 92 -14.04 -2.92 -15.48
C SER A 92 -13.11 -1.85 -14.89
N PRO A 93 -12.79 -0.77 -15.64
CA PRO A 93 -11.76 0.21 -15.28
C PRO A 93 -12.10 1.07 -14.06
N GLN A 94 -13.40 1.26 -13.76
CA GLN A 94 -13.90 2.26 -12.82
C GLN A 94 -13.72 1.93 -11.33
N LYS A 95 -13.15 0.78 -10.96
CA LYS A 95 -13.25 0.25 -9.57
C LYS A 95 -11.98 0.28 -8.72
N VAL A 96 -10.84 0.76 -9.23
CA VAL A 96 -9.56 0.63 -8.51
C VAL A 96 -8.99 1.96 -8.03
N LEU A 97 -9.60 2.49 -6.96
CA LEU A 97 -9.07 3.64 -6.24
C LEU A 97 -8.69 3.21 -4.81
N PHE A 98 -7.47 2.72 -4.63
CA PHE A 98 -6.99 2.28 -3.32
C PHE A 98 -5.96 3.26 -2.75
N ARG A 99 -5.93 3.32 -1.42
CA ARG A 99 -4.88 3.99 -0.66
C ARG A 99 -4.29 2.98 0.29
N VAL A 100 -2.96 2.86 0.29
CA VAL A 100 -2.23 1.97 1.21
C VAL A 100 -1.23 2.81 1.98
N PHE A 101 -1.26 2.72 3.31
CA PHE A 101 -0.35 3.44 4.18
C PHE A 101 0.81 2.56 4.57
N PHE A 102 2.03 3.09 4.46
CA PHE A 102 3.24 2.33 4.73
C PHE A 102 4.30 3.15 5.46
N HIS A 103 5.24 2.44 6.09
CA HIS A 103 6.40 3.01 6.75
C HIS A 103 7.68 2.27 6.30
N PRO A 104 8.68 2.97 5.73
CA PRO A 104 9.99 2.37 5.49
C PRO A 104 10.75 2.16 6.80
N HIS A 105 11.32 0.97 7.00
CA HIS A 105 12.16 0.68 8.15
C HIS A 105 13.30 -0.30 7.82
N GLY A 106 14.41 -0.15 8.54
CA GLY A 106 15.53 -1.09 8.52
C GLY A 106 16.06 -1.41 7.11
N ASP A 107 16.32 -2.70 6.88
CA ASP A 107 16.90 -3.25 5.65
C ASP A 107 15.88 -3.29 4.49
N LYS A 108 15.53 -2.10 3.99
CA LYS A 108 14.63 -1.89 2.86
C LYS A 108 13.29 -2.63 3.01
N VAL A 109 12.72 -2.62 4.22
CA VAL A 109 11.38 -3.16 4.46
C VAL A 109 10.36 -2.02 4.46
N LEU A 110 9.24 -2.23 3.78
CA LEU A 110 8.08 -1.33 3.81
C LEU A 110 6.99 -2.02 4.63
N LEU A 111 6.76 -1.52 5.84
CA LEU A 111 5.71 -2.00 6.73
C LEU A 111 4.37 -1.42 6.29
N LEU A 112 3.46 -2.26 5.85
CA LEU A 112 2.09 -1.89 5.50
C LEU A 112 1.24 -1.79 6.77
N LEU A 113 0.66 -0.61 7.00
CA LEU A 113 -0.04 -0.25 8.23
C LEU A 113 -1.56 -0.19 8.07
N GLY A 114 -2.05 0.00 6.86
CA GLY A 114 -3.47 0.06 6.56
C GLY A 114 -3.72 0.25 5.08
N GLY A 115 -4.94 -0.04 4.64
CA GLY A 115 -5.40 0.33 3.30
C GLY A 115 -6.91 0.40 3.26
N TYR A 116 -7.43 1.11 2.27
CA TYR A 116 -8.87 1.20 2.05
C TYR A 116 -9.21 1.54 0.60
N ASP A 117 -10.48 1.29 0.27
CA ASP A 117 -11.11 1.67 -0.99
C ASP A 117 -11.64 3.11 -0.92
N LYS A 118 -10.94 4.01 -1.61
CA LYS A 118 -11.27 5.43 -1.70
C LYS A 118 -12.43 5.69 -2.66
N ALA A 119 -12.73 4.78 -3.60
CA ALA A 119 -13.93 4.89 -4.42
C ALA A 119 -15.18 4.63 -3.57
N LYS A 120 -15.14 3.63 -2.67
CA LYS A 120 -16.24 3.37 -1.70
C LYS A 120 -16.35 4.44 -0.61
N HIS A 121 -15.23 4.99 -0.17
CA HIS A 121 -15.18 5.98 0.91
C HIS A 121 -14.49 7.27 0.45
N SER A 122 -15.25 8.12 -0.27
CA SER A 122 -14.68 9.28 -0.96
C SER A 122 -14.41 10.50 -0.07
N SER A 123 -14.89 10.54 1.17
CA SER A 123 -14.78 11.72 2.03
C SER A 123 -13.36 11.93 2.60
N SER A 124 -12.95 13.20 2.71
CA SER A 124 -11.69 13.59 3.34
C SER A 124 -11.65 13.23 4.82
N THR A 125 -12.80 13.30 5.51
CA THR A 125 -12.95 12.87 6.90
C THR A 125 -12.60 11.40 7.08
N TYR A 126 -13.05 10.52 6.17
CA TYR A 126 -12.73 9.10 6.23
C TYR A 126 -11.23 8.86 5.99
N GLN A 127 -10.65 9.52 4.98
CA GLN A 127 -9.21 9.43 4.72
C GLN A 127 -8.39 9.86 5.94
N ASN A 128 -8.76 10.98 6.57
CA ASN A 128 -8.09 11.46 7.79
C ASN A 128 -8.21 10.44 8.93
N ALA A 129 -9.38 9.84 9.13
CA ALA A 129 -9.55 8.78 10.13
C ALA A 129 -8.64 7.58 9.84
N GLN A 130 -8.51 7.14 8.58
CA GLN A 130 -7.60 6.05 8.20
C GLN A 130 -6.12 6.42 8.40
N ILE A 131 -5.73 7.67 8.12
CA ILE A 131 -4.38 8.17 8.41
C ILE A 131 -4.10 8.10 9.92
N GLN A 132 -5.05 8.52 10.77
CA GLN A 132 -4.88 8.46 12.22
C GLN A 132 -4.77 7.01 12.73
N ILE A 133 -5.57 6.10 12.16
CA ILE A 133 -5.45 4.66 12.45
C ILE A 133 -4.05 4.15 12.06
N ALA A 134 -3.55 4.50 10.88
CA ALA A 134 -2.21 4.11 10.44
C ALA A 134 -1.09 4.69 11.33
N ARG A 135 -1.22 5.95 11.77
CA ARG A 135 -0.31 6.57 12.75
C ARG A 135 -0.31 5.83 14.08
N LYS A 136 -1.48 5.46 14.60
CA LYS A 136 -1.61 4.70 15.85
C LYS A 136 -0.91 3.34 15.74
N ARG A 137 -1.12 2.63 14.63
CA ARG A 137 -0.44 1.34 14.35
C ARG A 137 1.07 1.49 14.24
N LEU A 138 1.55 2.56 13.59
CA LEU A 138 2.98 2.85 13.53
C LEU A 138 3.58 3.08 14.92
N ALA A 139 2.92 3.91 15.75
CA ALA A 139 3.37 4.17 17.10
C ALA A 139 3.41 2.90 17.96
N ASP A 140 2.38 2.06 17.87
CA ASP A 140 2.32 0.77 18.55
C ASP A 140 3.44 -0.18 18.10
N TRP A 141 3.66 -0.31 16.79
CA TRP A 141 4.76 -1.12 16.25
C TRP A 141 6.13 -0.60 16.72
N GLN A 142 6.35 0.72 16.68
CA GLN A 142 7.60 1.33 17.15
C GLN A 142 7.84 1.10 18.66
N ALA A 143 6.79 1.12 19.48
CA ALA A 143 6.89 0.81 20.90
C ALA A 143 7.32 -0.66 21.12
N ARG A 144 6.66 -1.60 20.44
CA ARG A 144 7.00 -3.03 20.52
C ARG A 144 8.39 -3.34 19.96
N HIS A 145 8.79 -2.69 18.86
CA HIS A 145 10.09 -2.91 18.24
C HIS A 145 11.23 -2.43 19.14
N ARG A 146 11.07 -1.28 19.81
CA ARG A 146 12.04 -0.78 20.80
C ARG A 146 12.19 -1.70 22.01
N GLN A 147 11.11 -2.32 22.48
CA GLN A 147 11.17 -3.28 23.58
C GLN A 147 11.91 -4.57 23.21
N ARG A 148 11.83 -5.01 21.95
CA ARG A 148 12.49 -6.25 21.48
C ARG A 148 13.97 -6.08 21.17
N GLN A 149 14.45 -4.84 21.05
CA GLN A 149 15.86 -4.51 20.82
C GLN A 149 16.61 -4.13 22.10
N LYS A 150 15.92 -4.08 23.24
CA LYS A 150 16.55 -4.00 24.57
C LYS A 150 16.73 -5.40 25.13
#